data_AF-A0A8J2HHT9-F1
#
_entry.id   AF-A0A8J2HHT9-F1
#
_cell.length_a   1.000
_cell.length_b   1.000
_cell.length_c   1.000
_cell.angle_alpha   90.00
_cell.angle_beta   90.00
_cell.angle_gamma   90.00
#
_symmetry.space_group_name_H-M   'P 1'
#
loop_
_entity.id
_entity.type
_entity.pdbx_description
1 polymer ?
#
loop_
_entity_poly.entity_id
_entity_poly.type
_entity_poly.pdbx_seq_one_letter_code
_entity_poly.pdbx_strand_id
1 'polypeptide(L)'
;MLKVIILFISAAVIIVDPLKNQIHLTQNATIEEFPYQVGIQRFGESYCSGVIVSEKMILTAATCSAAVGRKIRFGSTFDNKNGTLHTIIKIILYEKFVWDDFTDQVPVYNIMLLRVNEPFVFNKTRQPILLPEPDKDISAYDVGYLTRWGMFEDDDSPHALKKISVPILSEEKCNESYSEIGGIQDDQFCTSPPETREQDSCFKFSGSPLTVNGRVLGILVWEKTRNYQVYTKIASYSSCCGRPKNETLEILPAPKKQKISDPHELEDYQHRKRKAFEDTIRKNRMVISNWIKYAEWEETQKQIARARSIYERAMDVDHRNIALWLKYLEMEMINRQVNYARNLFDRAITILPRINQFWYKYTYMEEKLENIAGARQVFERWMELEPDEQAWQTYINFELRYKELDRARKIYERLVMIHPDVKNWIKYARFEANNGFIKGARSVYERAVTFYDHIPKERAEEIYKAYTIHEKKYGDREDIELVTVSKHNNKYDQLVEKDPYNYDTWFDYLKLMESEKNHDQTREVYERAIAYVPLKKEKEY
;
A
#
# COMPACT_ATOMS: atom_id res chain seq x y z
N MET A 1 6.18 44.41 -60.05
CA MET A 1 5.18 43.54 -59.41
C MET A 1 5.56 42.09 -59.65
N LEU A 2 6.20 41.44 -58.68
CA LEU A 2 6.48 40.01 -58.71
C LEU A 2 6.04 39.45 -57.35
N LYS A 3 4.97 38.64 -57.35
CA LYS A 3 4.43 37.98 -56.17
C LYS A 3 5.33 36.79 -55.82
N VAL A 4 5.98 36.83 -54.66
CA VAL A 4 6.71 35.69 -54.09
C VAL A 4 5.77 34.93 -53.16
N ILE A 5 5.49 33.68 -53.52
CA ILE A 5 4.74 32.70 -52.72
C ILE A 5 5.73 32.09 -51.73
N ILE A 6 5.51 32.30 -50.43
CA ILE A 6 6.24 31.59 -49.36
C ILE A 6 5.37 30.41 -48.92
N LEU A 7 5.81 29.20 -49.27
CA LEU A 7 5.27 27.93 -48.78
C LEU A 7 5.67 27.74 -47.32
N PHE A 8 4.70 27.77 -46.40
CA PHE A 8 4.87 27.27 -45.04
C PHE A 8 4.82 25.74 -45.06
N ILE A 9 6.00 25.10 -44.97
CA ILE A 9 6.09 23.67 -44.63
C ILE A 9 6.05 23.58 -43.11
N SER A 10 4.91 23.14 -42.57
CA SER A 10 4.81 22.72 -41.16
C SER A 10 5.54 21.39 -41.00
N ALA A 11 6.83 21.45 -40.67
CA ALA A 11 7.54 20.28 -40.17
C ALA A 11 7.02 19.97 -38.76
N ALA A 12 6.11 19.01 -38.65
CA ALA A 12 5.82 18.36 -37.38
C ALA A 12 7.10 17.63 -36.96
N VAL A 13 7.89 18.25 -36.08
CA VAL A 13 8.94 17.56 -35.34
C VAL A 13 8.22 16.57 -34.43
N ILE A 14 8.14 15.31 -34.86
CA ILE A 14 7.84 14.20 -33.96
C ILE A 14 9.02 14.19 -32.97
N ILE A 15 8.79 14.69 -31.77
CA ILE A 15 9.69 14.46 -30.64
C ILE A 15 9.57 12.97 -30.33
N VAL A 16 10.43 12.17 -30.96
CA VAL A 16 10.64 10.78 -30.57
C VAL A 16 11.30 10.84 -29.20
N ASP A 17 10.58 10.44 -28.15
CA ASP A 17 11.09 10.35 -26.79
C ASP A 17 12.33 9.42 -26.81
N PRO A 18 13.56 9.90 -26.52
CA PRO A 18 14.80 9.13 -26.71
C PRO A 18 14.87 7.86 -25.83
N LEU A 19 13.96 7.73 -24.86
CA LEU A 19 13.95 6.67 -23.85
C LEU A 19 13.29 5.38 -24.32
N LYS A 20 12.55 5.37 -25.45
CA LYS A 20 11.81 4.18 -25.88
C LYS A 20 12.70 3.06 -26.46
N ASN A 21 14.00 3.32 -26.66
CA ASN A 21 14.95 2.39 -27.29
C ASN A 21 16.15 2.00 -26.41
N GLN A 22 16.19 2.35 -25.12
CA GLN A 22 17.21 1.79 -24.22
C GLN A 22 16.79 0.39 -23.75
N ILE A 23 17.34 -0.61 -24.44
CA ILE A 23 17.13 -2.04 -24.18
C ILE A 23 17.46 -2.35 -22.71
N HIS A 24 16.48 -2.83 -21.94
CA HIS A 24 16.66 -3.35 -20.59
C HIS A 24 17.40 -4.70 -20.64
N LEU A 25 18.74 -4.66 -20.74
CA LEU A 25 19.54 -5.88 -20.87
C LEU A 25 19.84 -6.50 -19.50
N THR A 26 19.19 -7.62 -19.19
CA THR A 26 19.59 -8.47 -18.06
C THR A 26 20.81 -9.28 -18.45
N GLN A 27 21.88 -9.21 -17.65
CA GLN A 27 23.13 -9.92 -17.89
C GLN A 27 23.58 -10.65 -16.63
N ASN A 28 24.29 -11.76 -16.82
CA ASN A 28 24.99 -12.42 -15.72
C ASN A 28 26.08 -11.48 -15.19
N ALA A 29 26.24 -11.46 -13.87
CA ALA A 29 27.24 -10.67 -13.18
C ALA A 29 28.05 -11.56 -12.23
N THR A 30 29.29 -11.17 -11.98
CA THR A 30 30.14 -11.85 -11.00
C THR A 30 30.28 -11.00 -9.74
N ILE A 31 30.57 -11.62 -8.60
CA ILE A 31 30.83 -10.88 -7.37
C ILE A 31 32.11 -10.01 -7.46
N GLU A 32 33.01 -10.29 -8.41
CA GLU A 32 34.19 -9.43 -8.65
C GLU A 32 33.82 -8.11 -9.34
N GLU A 33 32.77 -8.09 -10.15
CA GLU A 33 32.21 -6.86 -10.74
C GLU A 33 31.46 -6.03 -9.68
N PHE A 34 30.79 -6.69 -8.74
CA PHE A 34 29.98 -6.06 -7.69
C PHE A 34 30.41 -6.52 -6.28
N PRO A 35 31.66 -6.23 -5.86
CA PRO A 35 32.28 -6.80 -4.66
C PRO A 35 31.68 -6.31 -3.34
N TYR A 36 30.77 -5.34 -3.39
CA TYR A 36 30.02 -4.82 -2.26
C TYR A 36 28.70 -5.54 -2.03
N GLN A 37 28.20 -6.34 -2.98
CA GLN A 37 26.91 -7.01 -2.88
C GLN A 37 26.92 -8.07 -1.77
N VAL A 38 25.87 -8.07 -0.93
CA VAL A 38 25.65 -9.10 0.09
C VAL A 38 24.23 -9.64 0.05
N GLY A 39 24.07 -10.91 0.41
CA GLY A 39 22.78 -11.59 0.50
C GLY A 39 22.44 -11.94 1.95
N ILE A 40 21.34 -11.42 2.46
CA ILE A 40 20.79 -11.76 3.77
C ILE A 40 20.04 -13.08 3.63
N GLN A 41 20.54 -14.13 4.30
CA GLN A 41 20.10 -15.49 4.04
C GLN A 41 18.86 -15.87 4.87
N ARG A 42 17.93 -16.60 4.25
CA ARG A 42 16.79 -17.27 4.91
C ARG A 42 16.65 -18.66 4.31
N PHE A 43 16.64 -19.69 5.16
CA PHE A 43 16.55 -21.10 4.74
C PHE A 43 17.60 -21.55 3.71
N GLY A 44 18.78 -20.90 3.68
CA GLY A 44 19.88 -21.24 2.77
C GLY A 44 19.89 -20.49 1.43
N GLU A 45 18.91 -19.63 1.19
CA GLU A 45 18.82 -18.76 0.01
C GLU A 45 18.87 -17.28 0.40
N SER A 46 19.16 -16.38 -0.55
CA SER A 46 19.04 -14.95 -0.31
C SER A 46 17.57 -14.53 -0.27
N TYR A 47 17.19 -13.91 0.85
CA TYR A 47 15.85 -13.34 1.05
C TYR A 47 15.82 -11.84 0.77
N CYS A 48 16.90 -11.15 1.15
CA CYS A 48 17.09 -9.73 0.93
C CYS A 48 18.52 -9.46 0.48
N SER A 49 18.72 -8.35 -0.19
CA SER A 49 20.05 -7.89 -0.62
C SER A 49 20.56 -6.76 0.26
N GLY A 50 21.83 -6.41 0.12
CA GLY A 50 22.41 -5.22 0.75
C GLY A 50 23.80 -4.92 0.19
N VAL A 51 24.46 -3.89 0.76
CA VAL A 51 25.80 -3.48 0.36
C VAL A 51 26.75 -3.25 1.53
N ILE A 52 28.02 -3.60 1.34
CA ILE A 52 29.09 -3.31 2.30
C ILE A 52 29.41 -1.82 2.25
N VAL A 53 29.34 -1.13 3.39
CA VAL A 53 29.71 0.29 3.51
C VAL A 53 30.93 0.52 4.39
N SER A 54 31.28 -0.45 5.25
CA SER A 54 32.54 -0.46 6.01
C SER A 54 32.89 -1.88 6.44
N GLU A 55 34.03 -2.06 7.12
CA GLU A 55 34.51 -3.36 7.61
C GLU A 55 33.50 -4.12 8.47
N LYS A 56 32.57 -3.43 9.14
CA LYS A 56 31.58 -4.10 10.02
C LYS A 56 30.14 -3.73 9.71
N MET A 57 29.89 -2.89 8.70
CA MET A 57 28.57 -2.32 8.45
C MET A 57 28.09 -2.65 7.04
N ILE A 58 26.83 -3.05 6.99
CA ILE A 58 26.07 -3.28 5.76
C ILE A 58 24.89 -2.33 5.74
N LEU A 59 24.57 -1.81 4.56
CA LEU A 59 23.40 -1.01 4.29
C LEU A 59 22.36 -1.85 3.53
N THR A 60 21.10 -1.80 3.95
CA THR A 60 19.99 -2.56 3.35
C THR A 60 18.65 -1.86 3.62
N ALA A 61 17.55 -2.39 3.09
CA ALA A 61 16.20 -1.90 3.35
C ALA A 61 15.73 -2.32 4.76
N ALA A 62 14.98 -1.46 5.43
CA ALA A 62 14.41 -1.73 6.76
C ALA A 62 13.26 -2.76 6.72
N THR A 63 12.55 -2.90 5.60
CA THR A 63 11.59 -3.99 5.33
C THR A 63 12.22 -5.38 5.40
N CYS A 64 13.55 -5.49 5.30
CA CYS A 64 14.29 -6.74 5.51
C CYS A 64 14.45 -7.12 6.99
N SER A 65 13.84 -6.39 7.92
CA SER A 65 13.89 -6.65 9.37
C SER A 65 13.44 -8.06 9.76
N ALA A 66 12.43 -8.63 9.08
CA ALA A 66 11.97 -10.02 9.28
C ALA A 66 13.03 -11.09 8.92
N ALA A 67 14.11 -10.68 8.25
CA ALA A 67 15.26 -11.53 7.95
C ALA A 67 16.34 -11.49 9.02
N VAL A 68 16.23 -10.62 10.03
CA VAL A 68 17.33 -10.38 10.96
C VAL A 68 17.32 -11.35 12.15
N GLY A 69 18.53 -11.81 12.51
CA GLY A 69 18.79 -13.01 13.31
C GLY A 69 19.44 -14.13 12.49
N ARG A 70 19.62 -13.91 11.18
CA ARG A 70 20.17 -14.90 10.23
C ARG A 70 21.57 -14.51 9.73
N LYS A 71 22.20 -15.43 8.99
CA LYS A 71 23.54 -15.27 8.43
C LYS A 71 23.50 -14.39 7.18
N ILE A 72 24.57 -13.64 6.92
CA ILE A 72 24.77 -12.88 5.69
C ILE A 72 25.84 -13.59 4.86
N ARG A 73 25.54 -13.86 3.59
CA ARG A 73 26.50 -14.36 2.61
C ARG A 73 27.10 -13.21 1.83
N PHE A 74 28.41 -13.26 1.60
CA PHE A 74 29.13 -12.30 0.78
C PHE A 74 30.36 -12.95 0.14
N GLY A 75 30.90 -12.32 -0.91
CA GLY A 75 32.06 -12.85 -1.65
C GLY A 75 31.76 -14.11 -2.47
N SER A 76 30.51 -14.27 -2.92
CA SER A 76 30.11 -15.33 -3.85
C SER A 76 29.22 -14.77 -4.94
N THR A 77 29.43 -15.23 -6.17
CA THR A 77 28.51 -14.99 -7.29
C THR A 77 27.17 -15.71 -7.08
N PHE A 78 27.16 -16.79 -6.28
CA PHE A 78 25.95 -17.58 -6.01
C PHE A 78 25.41 -17.34 -4.60
N ASP A 79 24.09 -17.26 -4.46
CA ASP A 79 23.46 -16.99 -3.17
C ASP A 79 23.35 -18.22 -2.25
N ASN A 80 23.47 -19.42 -2.80
CA ASN A 80 23.32 -20.69 -2.08
C ASN A 80 24.65 -21.42 -1.80
N LYS A 81 25.70 -21.15 -2.58
CA LYS A 81 27.02 -21.82 -2.49
C LYS A 81 28.17 -20.82 -2.48
N ASN A 82 29.34 -21.27 -2.05
CA ASN A 82 30.58 -20.48 -1.92
C ASN A 82 30.42 -19.24 -1.02
N GLY A 83 31.48 -18.42 -0.95
CA GLY A 83 31.52 -17.23 -0.10
C GLY A 83 31.62 -17.54 1.38
N THR A 84 31.42 -16.50 2.19
CA THR A 84 31.57 -16.53 3.65
C THR A 84 30.28 -16.10 4.31
N LEU A 85 29.97 -16.68 5.47
CA LEU A 85 28.75 -16.42 6.22
C LEU A 85 29.06 -15.71 7.54
N HIS A 86 28.60 -14.47 7.70
CA HIS A 86 28.77 -13.71 8.93
C HIS A 86 27.45 -13.55 9.68
N THR A 87 27.52 -13.46 11.00
CA THR A 87 26.35 -13.29 11.87
C THR A 87 26.11 -11.81 12.16
N ILE A 88 24.86 -11.38 12.10
CA ILE A 88 24.42 -10.03 12.48
C ILE A 88 24.35 -9.92 14.00
N ILE A 89 24.99 -8.92 14.57
CA ILE A 89 24.99 -8.67 16.03
C ILE A 89 24.22 -7.43 16.45
N LYS A 90 23.99 -6.50 15.53
CA LYS A 90 23.23 -5.27 15.81
C LYS A 90 22.47 -4.81 14.58
N ILE A 91 21.24 -4.41 14.82
CA ILE A 91 20.39 -3.70 13.87
C ILE A 91 20.37 -2.23 14.26
N ILE A 92 20.51 -1.35 13.28
CA ILE A 92 20.33 0.09 13.43
C ILE A 92 19.29 0.52 12.40
N LEU A 93 18.05 0.59 12.84
CA LEU A 93 16.95 1.14 12.06
C LEU A 93 16.99 2.66 12.10
N TYR A 94 16.60 3.30 11.00
CA TYR A 94 16.39 4.74 11.00
C TYR A 94 15.17 5.09 11.86
N GLU A 95 15.31 6.07 12.77
CA GLU A 95 14.29 6.34 13.81
C GLU A 95 12.92 6.76 13.25
N LYS A 96 12.87 7.30 12.03
CA LYS A 96 11.61 7.70 11.37
C LYS A 96 10.99 6.60 10.53
N PHE A 97 11.64 5.43 10.40
CA PHE A 97 11.06 4.32 9.65
C PHE A 97 9.81 3.81 10.34
N VAL A 98 8.69 3.86 9.62
CA VAL A 98 7.40 3.30 10.03
C VAL A 98 6.91 2.46 8.85
N TRP A 99 6.63 1.19 9.11
CA TRP A 99 6.05 0.31 8.10
C TRP A 99 4.94 -0.52 8.73
N ASP A 100 3.82 -0.58 8.03
CA ASP A 100 2.64 -1.35 8.37
C ASP A 100 2.36 -2.32 7.22
N ASP A 101 2.42 -3.63 7.51
CA ASP A 101 2.16 -4.73 6.57
C ASP A 101 0.75 -4.66 5.96
N PHE A 102 -0.16 -3.86 6.54
CA PHE A 102 -1.57 -3.76 6.14
C PHE A 102 -1.89 -2.52 5.28
N THR A 103 -0.91 -1.66 4.97
CA THR A 103 -1.11 -0.48 4.12
C THR A 103 -0.46 -0.67 2.74
N ASP A 104 -1.21 -0.42 1.66
CA ASP A 104 -0.70 -0.39 0.26
C ASP A 104 0.19 0.85 -0.03
N GLN A 105 0.76 1.48 1.00
CA GLN A 105 1.58 2.68 0.90
C GLN A 105 3.06 2.33 0.71
N VAL A 106 3.78 3.16 -0.05
CA VAL A 106 5.23 2.99 -0.26
C VAL A 106 5.97 3.24 1.06
N PRO A 107 6.80 2.31 1.56
CA PRO A 107 7.53 2.49 2.82
C PRO A 107 8.47 3.70 2.78
N VAL A 108 8.25 4.66 3.67
CA VAL A 108 9.07 5.89 3.79
C VAL A 108 10.20 5.65 4.78
N TYR A 109 11.35 6.28 4.53
CA TYR A 109 12.54 6.10 5.35
C TYR A 109 13.04 4.65 5.47
N ASN A 110 12.87 3.86 4.40
CA ASN A 110 13.13 2.42 4.37
C ASN A 110 14.64 2.08 4.27
N ILE A 111 15.41 2.48 5.28
CA ILE A 111 16.86 2.33 5.32
C ILE A 111 17.31 1.78 6.69
N MET A 112 18.22 0.82 6.66
CA MET A 112 18.75 0.16 7.85
C MET A 112 20.23 -0.15 7.70
N LEU A 113 20.96 -0.04 8.81
CA LEU A 113 22.33 -0.52 8.92
C LEU A 113 22.39 -1.80 9.75
N LEU A 114 23.12 -2.78 9.25
CA LEU A 114 23.40 -4.03 9.94
C LEU A 114 24.86 -4.08 10.35
N ARG A 115 25.14 -4.45 11.60
CA ARG A 115 26.49 -4.69 12.10
C ARG A 115 26.77 -6.18 12.19
N VAL A 116 27.85 -6.63 11.58
CA VAL A 116 28.32 -8.02 11.66
C VAL A 116 29.28 -8.24 12.83
N ASN A 117 29.35 -9.48 13.32
CA ASN A 117 30.28 -9.88 14.38
C ASN A 117 31.74 -9.76 13.94
N GLU A 118 32.05 -10.41 12.81
CA GLU A 118 33.38 -10.52 12.25
C GLU A 118 33.58 -9.45 11.18
N PRO A 119 34.67 -8.66 11.22
CA PRO A 119 34.95 -7.68 10.19
C PRO A 119 35.20 -8.33 8.82
N PHE A 120 34.79 -7.66 7.77
CA PHE A 120 35.07 -8.06 6.39
C PHE A 120 36.55 -7.88 6.09
N VAL A 121 37.17 -8.93 5.55
CA VAL A 121 38.52 -8.86 4.99
C VAL A 121 38.40 -8.45 3.53
N PHE A 122 38.81 -7.23 3.21
CA PHE A 122 38.67 -6.69 1.86
C PHE A 122 39.63 -7.35 0.88
N ASN A 123 39.10 -7.74 -0.28
CA ASN A 123 39.85 -8.35 -1.39
C ASN A 123 39.07 -8.14 -2.71
N LYS A 124 39.46 -8.78 -3.81
CA LYS A 124 38.82 -8.60 -5.13
C LYS A 124 37.31 -8.90 -5.17
N THR A 125 36.81 -9.69 -4.23
CA THR A 125 35.39 -10.11 -4.14
C THR A 125 34.66 -9.48 -2.96
N ARG A 126 35.35 -8.63 -2.17
CA ARG A 126 34.82 -7.94 -0.99
C ARG A 126 35.40 -6.54 -0.93
N GLN A 127 34.60 -5.54 -1.29
CA GLN A 127 34.99 -4.13 -1.18
C GLN A 127 33.80 -3.31 -0.70
N PRO A 128 34.02 -2.23 0.06
CA PRO A 128 32.96 -1.30 0.38
C PRO A 128 32.56 -0.48 -0.87
N ILE A 129 31.27 -0.16 -0.99
CA ILE A 129 30.79 0.79 -2.00
C ILE A 129 30.88 2.22 -1.47
N LEU A 130 31.13 3.17 -2.38
CA LEU A 130 31.11 4.58 -2.09
C LEU A 130 29.67 5.10 -1.96
N LEU A 131 29.42 5.87 -0.90
CA LEU A 131 28.17 6.58 -0.70
C LEU A 131 28.12 7.85 -1.57
N PRO A 132 26.93 8.32 -1.96
CA PRO A 132 26.77 9.53 -2.74
C PRO A 132 27.13 10.76 -1.91
N GLU A 133 27.56 11.83 -2.59
CA GLU A 133 27.80 13.13 -1.94
C GLU A 133 26.45 13.80 -1.64
N PRO A 134 26.31 14.54 -0.51
CA PRO A 134 25.14 15.38 -0.28
C PRO A 134 25.00 16.40 -1.42
N ASP A 135 23.77 16.68 -1.83
CA ASP A 135 23.42 17.76 -2.76
C ASP A 135 23.99 17.64 -4.19
N LYS A 136 24.49 16.47 -4.59
CA LYS A 136 24.64 16.15 -6.01
C LYS A 136 23.34 15.57 -6.53
N ASP A 137 22.66 16.34 -7.37
CA ASP A 137 21.45 15.89 -8.06
C ASP A 137 21.77 14.64 -8.88
N ILE A 138 20.93 13.63 -8.71
CA ILE A 138 20.87 12.49 -9.61
C ILE A 138 20.39 13.07 -10.93
N SER A 139 21.19 13.01 -11.99
CA SER A 139 20.71 13.45 -13.29
C SER A 139 19.57 12.54 -13.68
N ALA A 140 18.38 13.10 -13.89
CA ALA A 140 17.33 12.39 -14.58
C ALA A 140 17.93 11.80 -15.88
N TYR A 141 17.56 10.56 -16.22
CA TYR A 141 18.04 9.83 -17.40
C TYR A 141 19.44 9.18 -17.30
N ASP A 142 20.11 9.22 -16.14
CA ASP A 142 21.26 8.35 -15.91
C ASP A 142 20.83 6.87 -15.93
N VAL A 143 21.68 6.00 -16.48
CA VAL A 143 21.46 4.55 -16.48
C VAL A 143 22.17 3.95 -15.27
N GLY A 144 21.39 3.36 -14.36
CA GLY A 144 21.89 2.63 -13.20
C GLY A 144 21.93 1.13 -13.42
N TYR A 145 22.80 0.46 -12.66
CA TYR A 145 22.86 -0.99 -12.58
C TYR A 145 22.21 -1.47 -11.29
N LEU A 146 21.12 -2.22 -11.43
CA LEU A 146 20.48 -2.97 -10.37
C LEU A 146 21.11 -4.36 -10.28
N THR A 147 21.61 -4.76 -9.11
CA THR A 147 22.19 -6.09 -8.90
C THR A 147 21.45 -6.94 -7.88
N ARG A 148 21.06 -8.16 -8.27
CA ARG A 148 20.28 -9.08 -7.43
C ARG A 148 20.43 -10.56 -7.83
N TRP A 149 20.03 -11.43 -6.91
CA TRP A 149 19.85 -12.87 -7.13
C TRP A 149 18.34 -13.19 -7.27
N GLY A 150 17.96 -14.16 -8.10
CA GLY A 150 16.55 -14.54 -8.26
C GLY A 150 16.23 -15.32 -9.54
N MET A 151 15.01 -15.85 -9.61
CA MET A 151 14.45 -16.52 -10.79
C MET A 151 13.95 -15.49 -11.80
N PHE A 152 14.36 -15.64 -13.05
CA PHE A 152 13.88 -14.86 -14.21
C PHE A 152 13.29 -15.85 -15.22
N GLU A 153 12.26 -15.46 -15.98
CA GLU A 153 11.49 -16.35 -16.88
C GLU A 153 12.36 -17.17 -17.85
N ASP A 154 13.51 -16.65 -18.28
CA ASP A 154 14.40 -17.26 -19.28
C ASP A 154 15.74 -17.77 -18.73
N ASP A 155 15.85 -18.11 -17.43
CA ASP A 155 17.15 -18.40 -16.80
C ASP A 155 17.32 -19.79 -16.17
N ASP A 156 18.33 -20.52 -16.65
CA ASP A 156 18.78 -21.82 -16.15
C ASP A 156 19.56 -21.74 -14.81
N SER A 157 19.92 -20.55 -14.32
CA SER A 157 20.76 -20.36 -13.13
C SER A 157 20.21 -19.33 -12.12
N PRO A 158 19.08 -19.62 -11.43
CA PRO A 158 18.38 -18.67 -10.57
C PRO A 158 19.16 -18.21 -9.32
N HIS A 159 20.26 -18.90 -9.01
CA HIS A 159 21.13 -18.60 -7.88
C HIS A 159 22.31 -17.70 -8.26
N ALA A 160 22.54 -17.42 -9.55
CA ALA A 160 23.65 -16.57 -10.00
C ALA A 160 23.29 -15.08 -9.87
N LEU A 161 24.28 -14.26 -9.54
CA LEU A 161 24.12 -12.81 -9.48
C LEU A 161 23.87 -12.26 -10.88
N LYS A 162 22.92 -11.33 -11.00
CA LYS A 162 22.62 -10.62 -12.23
C LYS A 162 22.74 -9.12 -12.08
N LYS A 163 23.00 -8.46 -13.20
CA LYS A 163 22.91 -7.02 -13.36
C LYS A 163 21.85 -6.67 -14.40
N ILE A 164 21.09 -5.62 -14.12
CA ILE A 164 20.04 -5.09 -14.99
C ILE A 164 20.29 -3.60 -15.16
N SER A 165 20.38 -3.14 -16.40
CA SER A 165 20.44 -1.71 -16.70
C SER A 165 19.03 -1.10 -16.65
N VAL A 166 18.85 -0.11 -15.77
CA VAL A 166 17.58 0.60 -15.62
C VAL A 166 17.80 2.12 -15.69
N PRO A 167 17.06 2.85 -16.54
CA PRO A 167 17.12 4.31 -16.59
C PRO A 167 16.39 4.91 -15.39
N ILE A 168 17.00 5.94 -14.80
CA ILE A 168 16.42 6.71 -13.71
C ILE A 168 15.43 7.71 -14.28
N LEU A 169 14.22 7.76 -13.71
CA LEU A 169 13.15 8.64 -14.14
C LEU A 169 13.24 10.00 -13.45
N SER A 170 12.64 11.01 -14.07
CA SER A 170 12.45 12.31 -13.43
C SER A 170 11.45 12.20 -12.29
N GLU A 171 11.62 13.07 -11.29
CA GLU A 171 10.75 13.13 -10.11
C GLU A 171 9.27 13.37 -10.49
N GLU A 172 9.02 14.22 -11.50
CA GLU A 172 7.68 14.50 -12.04
C GLU A 172 6.99 13.23 -12.56
N LYS A 173 7.64 12.51 -13.49
CA LYS A 173 7.09 11.26 -14.07
C LYS A 173 6.88 10.20 -12.99
N CYS A 174 7.79 10.16 -12.03
CA CYS A 174 7.74 9.22 -10.93
C CYS A 174 6.56 9.52 -10.00
N ASN A 175 6.35 10.79 -9.66
CA ASN A 175 5.27 11.22 -8.78
C ASN A 175 3.89 11.08 -9.45
N GLU A 176 3.78 11.40 -10.75
CA GLU A 176 2.54 11.18 -11.53
C GLU A 176 2.07 9.73 -11.46
N SER A 177 3.00 8.78 -11.59
CA SER A 177 2.72 7.35 -11.61
C SER A 177 2.29 6.78 -10.26
N TYR A 178 2.57 7.51 -9.18
CA TYR A 178 2.23 7.13 -7.81
C TYR A 178 1.18 8.04 -7.17
N SER A 179 0.58 8.95 -7.95
CA SER A 179 -0.41 9.92 -7.48
C SER A 179 -1.63 9.28 -6.79
N GLU A 180 -2.09 8.12 -7.25
CA GLU A 180 -3.23 7.38 -6.66
C GLU A 180 -2.99 6.88 -5.24
N ILE A 181 -1.72 6.69 -4.84
CA ILE A 181 -1.33 6.20 -3.50
C ILE A 181 -0.61 7.27 -2.67
N GLY A 182 -0.72 8.54 -3.05
CA GLY A 182 -0.17 9.68 -2.30
C GLY A 182 1.17 10.22 -2.81
N GLY A 183 1.64 9.75 -3.97
CA GLY A 183 2.90 10.19 -4.57
C GLY A 183 4.14 9.54 -3.95
N ILE A 184 5.30 9.84 -4.52
CA ILE A 184 6.60 9.48 -3.91
C ILE A 184 7.03 10.56 -2.92
N GLN A 185 7.84 10.19 -1.93
CA GLN A 185 8.39 11.13 -0.95
C GLN A 185 9.75 11.69 -1.39
N ASP A 186 10.18 12.82 -0.81
CA ASP A 186 11.46 13.49 -1.13
C ASP A 186 12.71 12.60 -0.91
N ASP A 187 12.60 11.56 -0.09
CA ASP A 187 13.66 10.58 0.15
C ASP A 187 13.61 9.38 -0.81
N GLN A 188 12.81 9.45 -1.87
CA GLN A 188 12.58 8.37 -2.82
C GLN A 188 12.78 8.83 -4.27
N PHE A 189 13.03 7.87 -5.15
CA PHE A 189 13.03 8.06 -6.60
C PHE A 189 12.69 6.74 -7.29
N CYS A 190 12.40 6.73 -8.59
CA CYS A 190 12.09 5.50 -9.31
C CYS A 190 12.80 5.32 -10.65
N THR A 191 12.77 4.08 -11.11
CA THR A 191 13.29 3.66 -12.42
C THR A 191 12.19 2.97 -13.23
N SER A 192 12.35 2.88 -14.55
CA SER A 192 11.42 2.09 -15.36
C SER A 192 11.48 0.60 -14.97
N PRO A 193 10.35 -0.13 -15.03
CA PRO A 193 10.37 -1.57 -14.77
C PRO A 193 11.17 -2.29 -15.87
N PRO A 194 11.86 -3.39 -15.56
CA PRO A 194 12.42 -4.27 -16.59
C PRO A 194 11.28 -4.90 -17.41
N GLU A 195 11.49 -5.14 -18.71
CA GLU A 195 10.49 -5.77 -19.58
C GLU A 195 10.22 -7.25 -19.27
N THR A 196 11.13 -7.92 -18.54
CA THR A 196 10.96 -9.33 -18.16
C THR A 196 9.82 -9.47 -17.16
N ARG A 197 8.79 -10.24 -17.53
CA ARG A 197 7.72 -10.62 -16.59
C ARG A 197 8.36 -11.41 -15.45
N GLU A 198 8.11 -10.96 -14.22
CA GLU A 198 8.44 -11.72 -13.03
C GLU A 198 7.18 -12.32 -12.45
N GLN A 199 7.26 -13.61 -12.12
CA GLN A 199 6.19 -14.34 -11.47
C GLN A 199 6.27 -14.08 -9.96
N ASP A 200 5.22 -13.43 -9.43
CA ASP A 200 4.83 -13.33 -8.02
C ASP A 200 5.91 -13.63 -6.96
N SER A 201 6.74 -12.64 -6.62
CA SER A 201 7.39 -12.60 -5.29
C SER A 201 7.83 -11.19 -4.89
N CYS A 202 6.85 -10.36 -4.54
CA CYS A 202 6.95 -8.94 -4.14
C CYS A 202 7.95 -8.63 -2.98
N PHE A 203 8.58 -9.63 -2.36
CA PHE A 203 9.52 -9.45 -1.24
C PHE A 203 10.94 -9.98 -1.48
N LYS A 204 11.24 -10.70 -2.57
CA LYS A 204 12.55 -11.39 -2.73
C LYS A 204 13.70 -10.45 -3.15
N PHE A 205 13.41 -9.18 -3.47
CA PHE A 205 14.39 -8.22 -4.02
C PHE A 205 14.64 -6.98 -3.16
N SER A 206 13.93 -6.84 -2.04
CA SER A 206 14.14 -5.72 -1.11
C SER A 206 15.61 -5.64 -0.67
N GLY A 207 16.15 -4.42 -0.62
CA GLY A 207 17.54 -4.20 -0.25
C GLY A 207 18.54 -4.25 -1.40
N SER A 208 18.09 -4.49 -2.64
CA SER A 208 18.99 -4.55 -3.81
C SER A 208 19.53 -3.17 -4.16
N PRO A 209 20.84 -3.00 -4.39
CA PRO A 209 21.41 -1.69 -4.67
C PRO A 209 21.21 -1.29 -6.13
N LEU A 210 20.93 0.00 -6.32
CA LEU A 210 21.06 0.67 -7.60
C LEU A 210 22.33 1.51 -7.60
N THR A 211 23.22 1.24 -8.55
CA THR A 211 24.54 1.85 -8.61
C THR A 211 24.79 2.59 -9.91
N VAL A 212 25.43 3.76 -9.80
CA VAL A 212 25.84 4.61 -10.92
C VAL A 212 27.27 5.06 -10.66
N ASN A 213 28.15 4.88 -11.64
CA ASN A 213 29.55 5.31 -11.58
C ASN A 213 30.29 4.86 -10.29
N GLY A 214 30.05 3.62 -9.85
CA GLY A 214 30.69 3.02 -8.67
C GLY A 214 30.18 3.54 -7.31
N ARG A 215 29.06 4.28 -7.29
CA ARG A 215 28.38 4.74 -6.07
C ARG A 215 27.00 4.13 -5.97
N VAL A 216 26.54 3.88 -4.75
CA VAL A 216 25.17 3.43 -4.49
C VAL A 216 24.25 4.66 -4.41
N LEU A 217 23.31 4.80 -5.34
CA LEU A 217 22.36 5.91 -5.33
C LEU A 217 21.11 5.58 -4.54
N GLY A 218 20.65 4.33 -4.64
CA GLY A 218 19.45 3.90 -3.96
C GLY A 218 19.42 2.42 -3.62
N ILE A 219 18.45 2.08 -2.78
CA ILE A 219 18.16 0.71 -2.36
C ILE A 219 16.72 0.43 -2.72
N LEU A 220 16.47 -0.70 -3.39
CA LEU A 220 15.13 -1.10 -3.80
C LEU A 220 14.25 -1.33 -2.56
N VAL A 221 13.13 -0.60 -2.53
CA VAL A 221 12.15 -0.59 -1.43
C VAL A 221 10.91 -1.34 -1.83
N TRP A 222 10.38 -1.03 -3.01
CA TRP A 222 9.04 -1.42 -3.40
C TRP A 222 8.95 -1.68 -4.89
N GLU A 223 8.26 -2.76 -5.24
CA GLU A 223 8.01 -3.18 -6.61
C GLU A 223 6.59 -3.74 -6.71
N LYS A 224 5.69 -2.98 -7.34
CA LYS A 224 4.33 -3.44 -7.66
C LYS A 224 4.30 -3.85 -9.13
N THR A 225 3.69 -4.99 -9.43
CA THR A 225 3.55 -5.50 -10.80
C THR A 225 2.87 -4.44 -11.69
N ARG A 226 3.58 -4.02 -12.75
CA ARG A 226 3.23 -2.98 -13.75
C ARG A 226 3.57 -1.52 -13.44
N ASN A 227 4.14 -1.18 -12.27
CA ASN A 227 4.54 0.20 -11.93
C ASN A 227 6.08 0.38 -11.84
N TYR A 228 6.55 1.63 -11.81
CA TYR A 228 7.98 1.99 -11.71
C TYR A 228 8.64 1.48 -10.42
N GLN A 229 9.87 0.97 -10.45
CA GLN A 229 10.54 0.45 -9.23
C GLN A 229 10.96 1.62 -8.32
N VAL A 230 10.64 1.56 -7.02
CA VAL A 230 10.92 2.66 -6.07
C VAL A 230 12.14 2.36 -5.20
N TYR A 231 13.02 3.36 -5.08
CA TYR A 231 14.28 3.28 -4.36
C TYR A 231 14.34 4.35 -3.26
N THR A 232 14.97 4.02 -2.13
CA THR A 232 15.35 5.03 -1.11
C THR A 232 16.58 5.79 -1.59
N LYS A 233 16.51 7.13 -1.67
CA LYS A 233 17.59 8.05 -2.04
C LYS A 233 18.63 8.13 -0.92
N ILE A 234 19.80 7.52 -1.12
CA ILE A 234 20.85 7.45 -0.08
C ILE A 234 21.46 8.82 0.21
N ALA A 235 21.48 9.73 -0.77
CA ALA A 235 22.00 11.10 -0.59
C ALA A 235 21.26 11.86 0.54
N SER A 236 19.97 11.61 0.72
CA SER A 236 19.14 12.18 1.79
C SER A 236 19.57 11.73 3.20
N TYR A 237 20.40 10.68 3.30
CA TYR A 237 20.88 10.09 4.55
C TYR A 237 22.40 10.23 4.74
N SER A 238 23.05 11.06 3.91
CA SER A 238 24.51 11.27 3.92
C SER A 238 25.05 11.83 5.25
N SER A 239 24.21 12.45 6.09
CA SER A 239 24.55 12.85 7.46
C SER A 239 24.49 11.71 8.48
N CYS A 240 23.75 10.63 8.19
CA CYS A 240 23.53 9.48 9.06
C CYS A 240 24.51 8.32 8.78
N CYS A 241 24.97 8.18 7.53
CA CYS A 241 25.87 7.12 7.08
C CYS A 241 27.27 7.70 6.88
N GLY A 242 28.07 7.71 7.95
CA GLY A 242 29.29 8.51 8.11
C GLY A 242 30.27 8.57 6.93
N ARG A 243 30.65 9.80 6.57
CA ARG A 243 31.98 10.08 6.01
C ARG A 243 33.01 9.92 7.14
N PRO A 244 34.14 9.23 6.95
CA PRO A 244 35.30 9.43 7.81
C PRO A 244 35.85 10.82 7.49
N LYS A 245 35.47 11.83 8.29
CA LYS A 245 36.31 13.02 8.39
C LYS A 245 37.57 12.58 9.14
N ASN A 246 38.73 12.95 8.62
CA ASN A 246 40.04 12.81 9.26
C ASN A 246 40.12 13.67 10.54
N GLU A 247 39.28 13.36 11.51
CA GLU A 247 39.48 13.71 12.90
C GLU A 247 39.72 12.39 13.60
N THR A 248 40.86 12.28 14.27
CA THR A 248 41.04 11.31 15.34
C THR A 248 39.92 11.55 16.35
N LEU A 249 38.78 10.90 16.12
CA LEU A 249 37.74 10.68 17.11
C LEU A 249 38.43 9.91 18.23
N GLU A 250 38.89 10.64 19.25
CA GLU A 250 38.97 10.07 20.58
C GLU A 250 37.61 9.45 20.85
N ILE A 251 37.57 8.13 20.74
CA ILE A 251 36.46 7.32 21.16
C ILE A 251 36.35 7.60 22.65
N LEU A 252 35.47 8.52 23.04
CA LEU A 252 35.01 8.57 24.42
C LEU A 252 34.58 7.14 24.73
N PRO A 253 35.20 6.50 25.74
CA PRO A 253 34.91 5.12 26.04
C PRO A 253 33.39 5.01 26.19
N ALA A 254 32.80 4.03 25.50
CA ALA A 254 31.38 3.72 25.66
C ALA A 254 31.07 3.78 27.17
N PRO A 255 30.02 4.49 27.60
CA PRO A 255 29.77 4.71 29.02
C PRO A 255 29.88 3.36 29.71
N LYS A 256 30.76 3.28 30.72
CA LYS A 256 31.04 2.02 31.41
C LYS A 256 29.69 1.39 31.74
N LYS A 257 29.44 0.17 31.27
CA LYS A 257 28.22 -0.57 31.57
C LYS A 257 28.23 -0.85 33.07
N GLN A 258 27.68 0.07 33.84
CA GLN A 258 27.52 -0.10 35.28
C GLN A 258 26.42 -1.12 35.48
N LYS A 259 26.76 -2.26 36.09
CA LYS A 259 25.75 -3.19 36.60
C LYS A 259 25.16 -2.55 37.84
N ILE A 260 23.84 -2.44 37.88
CA ILE A 260 23.11 -1.98 39.06
C ILE A 260 22.96 -3.18 39.97
N SER A 261 23.58 -3.16 41.15
CA SER A 261 23.51 -4.26 42.13
C SER A 261 22.45 -4.02 43.18
N ASP A 262 22.26 -2.76 43.60
CA ASP A 262 21.48 -2.45 44.79
C ASP A 262 20.18 -1.69 44.48
N PRO A 263 19.09 -1.90 45.25
CA PRO A 263 17.84 -1.15 45.10
C PRO A 263 18.03 0.38 45.19
N HIS A 264 18.95 0.85 46.03
CA HIS A 264 19.25 2.28 46.16
C HIS A 264 19.93 2.86 44.91
N GLU A 265 20.84 2.09 44.28
CA GLU A 265 21.45 2.49 43.01
C GLU A 265 20.42 2.53 41.87
N LEU A 266 19.42 1.64 41.89
CA LEU A 266 18.31 1.66 40.96
C LEU A 266 17.44 2.92 41.13
N GLU A 267 17.15 3.32 42.36
CA GLU A 267 16.41 4.56 42.65
C GLU A 267 17.17 5.81 42.17
N ASP A 268 18.47 5.88 42.41
CA ASP A 268 19.33 6.97 41.92
C ASP A 268 19.42 7.01 40.40
N TYR A 269 19.49 5.84 39.76
CA TYR A 269 19.41 5.74 38.30
C TYR A 269 18.06 6.26 37.78
N GLN A 270 16.96 5.81 38.39
CA GLN A 270 15.62 6.25 38.01
C GLN A 270 15.45 7.75 38.20
N HIS A 271 15.92 8.31 39.33
CA HIS A 271 15.83 9.74 39.62
C HIS A 271 16.62 10.56 38.59
N ARG A 272 17.86 10.18 38.27
CA ARG A 272 18.67 10.84 37.23
C ARG A 272 18.01 10.78 35.86
N LYS A 273 17.46 9.62 35.47
CA LYS A 273 16.76 9.45 34.18
C LYS A 273 15.47 10.28 34.11
N ARG A 274 14.63 10.24 35.14
CA ARG A 274 13.41 11.06 35.23
C ARG A 274 13.72 12.53 35.11
N LYS A 275 14.73 13.03 35.83
CA LYS A 275 15.16 14.42 35.75
C LYS A 275 15.57 14.80 34.31
N ALA A 276 16.33 13.94 33.63
CA ALA A 276 16.74 14.19 32.25
C ALA A 276 15.54 14.25 31.29
N PHE A 277 14.56 13.36 31.43
CA PHE A 277 13.33 13.39 30.63
C PHE A 277 12.48 14.63 30.92
N GLU A 278 12.25 14.96 32.20
CA GLU A 278 11.50 16.16 32.60
C GLU A 278 12.18 17.45 32.14
N ASP A 279 13.51 17.54 32.22
CA ASP A 279 14.24 18.69 31.70
C ASP A 279 14.15 18.79 30.16
N THR A 280 14.09 17.64 29.46
CA THR A 280 13.88 17.60 28.00
C THR A 280 12.47 18.04 27.63
N ILE A 281 11.46 17.58 28.37
CA ILE A 281 10.06 17.96 28.20
C ILE A 281 9.87 19.45 28.51
N ARG A 282 10.53 19.97 29.54
CA ARG A 282 10.48 21.40 29.89
C ARG A 282 11.06 22.27 28.77
N LYS A 283 12.13 21.80 28.10
CA LYS A 283 12.72 22.50 26.95
C LYS A 283 11.84 22.40 25.69
N ASN A 284 11.30 21.21 25.41
CA ASN A 284 10.60 20.89 24.18
C ASN A 284 9.21 20.29 24.46
N ARG A 285 8.29 21.11 24.99
CA ARG A 285 6.97 20.65 25.44
C ARG A 285 6.08 20.11 24.31
N MET A 286 6.14 20.70 23.12
CA MET A 286 5.29 20.35 21.97
C MET A 286 5.71 19.07 21.26
N VAL A 287 6.93 18.57 21.51
CA VAL A 287 7.46 17.41 20.80
C VAL A 287 7.00 16.13 21.50
N ILE A 288 5.93 15.53 20.97
CA ILE A 288 5.23 14.38 21.56
C ILE A 288 6.11 13.12 21.63
N SER A 289 7.11 12.98 20.75
CA SER A 289 8.04 11.86 20.80
C SER A 289 8.86 11.81 22.11
N ASN A 290 9.14 12.95 22.74
CA ASN A 290 9.83 13.00 24.04
C ASN A 290 8.93 12.46 25.16
N TRP A 291 7.63 12.76 25.10
CA TRP A 291 6.63 12.25 26.03
C TRP A 291 6.45 10.73 25.88
N ILE A 292 6.36 10.24 24.64
CA ILE A 292 6.25 8.80 24.34
C ILE A 292 7.49 8.06 24.85
N LYS A 293 8.70 8.53 24.52
CA LYS A 293 9.96 7.92 25.00
C LYS A 293 10.04 7.87 26.52
N TYR A 294 9.55 8.91 27.21
CA TYR A 294 9.52 8.92 28.67
C TYR A 294 8.50 7.90 29.23
N ALA A 295 7.31 7.84 28.65
CA ALA A 295 6.27 6.90 29.06
C ALA A 295 6.67 5.43 28.82
N GLU A 296 7.23 5.10 27.65
CA GLU A 296 7.78 3.78 27.33
C GLU A 296 8.90 3.39 28.30
N TRP A 297 9.74 4.34 28.72
CA TRP A 297 10.75 4.07 29.73
C TRP A 297 10.13 3.73 31.10
N GLU A 298 9.12 4.45 31.59
CA GLU A 298 8.44 4.08 32.84
C GLU A 298 7.69 2.74 32.71
N GLU A 299 7.20 2.39 31.52
CA GLU A 299 6.65 1.06 31.22
C GLU A 299 7.69 -0.04 31.41
N THR A 300 8.94 0.17 30.93
CA THR A 300 10.03 -0.80 31.16
C THR A 300 10.35 -0.98 32.65
N GLN A 301 10.09 0.05 33.47
CA GLN A 301 10.23 0.00 34.93
C GLN A 301 9.01 -0.61 35.64
N LYS A 302 7.98 -1.03 34.89
CA LYS A 302 6.68 -1.51 35.40
C LYS A 302 5.94 -0.50 36.29
N GLN A 303 6.25 0.79 36.15
CA GLN A 303 5.62 1.88 36.91
C GLN A 303 4.44 2.47 36.13
N ILE A 304 3.42 1.64 35.90
CA ILE A 304 2.28 1.94 35.01
C ILE A 304 1.52 3.20 35.47
N ALA A 305 1.36 3.40 36.79
CA ALA A 305 0.68 4.58 37.32
C ALA A 305 1.38 5.90 36.93
N ARG A 306 2.72 5.91 36.86
CA ARG A 306 3.48 7.07 36.37
C ARG A 306 3.37 7.21 34.87
N ALA A 307 3.47 6.11 34.13
CA ALA A 307 3.28 6.10 32.67
C ALA A 307 1.92 6.73 32.28
N ARG A 308 0.84 6.38 32.98
CA ARG A 308 -0.49 7.01 32.83
C ARG A 308 -0.45 8.51 33.05
N SER A 309 0.15 8.96 34.15
CA SER A 309 0.27 10.40 34.43
C SER A 309 1.04 11.14 33.33
N ILE A 310 2.06 10.52 32.75
CA ILE A 310 2.83 11.09 31.63
C ILE A 310 1.96 11.17 30.37
N TYR A 311 1.22 10.11 30.03
CA TYR A 311 0.31 10.12 28.89
C TYR A 311 -0.81 11.15 29.06
N GLU A 312 -1.44 11.25 30.23
CA GLU A 312 -2.47 12.27 30.49
C GLU A 312 -1.89 13.69 30.38
N ARG A 313 -0.70 13.94 30.95
CA ARG A 313 0.00 15.23 30.77
C ARG A 313 0.34 15.52 29.31
N ALA A 314 0.64 14.49 28.52
CA ALA A 314 0.89 14.64 27.08
C ALA A 314 -0.40 14.94 26.31
N MET A 315 -1.53 14.35 26.72
CA MET A 315 -2.86 14.66 26.15
C MET A 315 -3.29 16.09 26.43
N ASP A 316 -2.96 16.62 27.62
CA ASP A 316 -3.19 18.04 27.94
C ASP A 316 -2.42 18.99 27.01
N VAL A 317 -1.33 18.52 26.41
CA VAL A 317 -0.56 19.29 25.41
C VAL A 317 -1.15 19.13 24.01
N ASP A 318 -1.38 17.89 23.56
CA ASP A 318 -1.96 17.61 22.25
C ASP A 318 -2.88 16.37 22.30
N HIS A 319 -4.16 16.63 22.54
CA HIS A 319 -5.21 15.62 22.57
C HIS A 319 -5.68 15.19 21.16
N ARG A 320 -5.20 15.81 20.07
CA ARG A 320 -5.58 15.45 18.69
C ARG A 320 -4.59 14.48 18.07
N ASN A 321 -3.42 14.29 18.67
CA ASN A 321 -2.40 13.39 18.14
C ASN A 321 -2.83 11.92 18.24
N ILE A 322 -3.07 11.30 17.08
CA ILE A 322 -3.50 9.90 16.97
C ILE A 322 -2.46 8.95 17.54
N ALA A 323 -1.16 9.17 17.27
CA ALA A 323 -0.09 8.28 17.71
C ALA A 323 0.01 8.22 19.25
N LEU A 324 -0.27 9.34 19.93
CA LEU A 324 -0.29 9.41 21.39
C LEU A 324 -1.40 8.54 21.98
N TRP A 325 -2.63 8.65 21.45
CA TRP A 325 -3.76 7.79 21.83
C TRP A 325 -3.44 6.33 21.59
N LEU A 326 -2.90 5.98 20.42
CA LEU A 326 -2.57 4.61 20.08
C LEU A 326 -1.53 4.01 21.03
N LYS A 327 -0.48 4.76 21.36
CA LYS A 327 0.54 4.30 22.32
C LYS A 327 0.00 4.14 23.74
N TYR A 328 -0.87 5.06 24.17
CA TYR A 328 -1.47 4.95 25.48
C TYR A 328 -2.43 3.74 25.57
N LEU A 329 -3.25 3.53 24.54
CA LEU A 329 -4.14 2.37 24.42
C LEU A 329 -3.36 1.05 24.36
N GLU A 330 -2.29 0.99 23.58
CA GLU A 330 -1.38 -0.16 23.48
C GLU A 330 -0.81 -0.54 24.86
N MET A 331 -0.35 0.44 25.62
CA MET A 331 0.19 0.25 26.97
C MET A 331 -0.86 -0.34 27.93
N GLU A 332 -2.09 0.17 27.95
CA GLU A 332 -3.14 -0.36 28.83
C GLU A 332 -3.58 -1.78 28.41
N MET A 333 -3.61 -2.07 27.11
CA MET A 333 -3.93 -3.40 26.58
C MET A 333 -2.86 -4.45 26.96
N ILE A 334 -1.57 -4.12 26.80
CA ILE A 334 -0.46 -5.02 27.15
C ILE A 334 -0.48 -5.34 28.66
N ASN A 335 -0.76 -4.33 29.49
CA ASN A 335 -0.78 -4.47 30.94
C ASN A 335 -2.09 -5.09 31.49
N ARG A 336 -3.00 -5.53 30.61
CA ARG A 336 -4.27 -6.23 30.92
C ARG A 336 -5.23 -5.44 31.82
N GLN A 337 -5.20 -4.12 31.76
CA GLN A 337 -6.06 -3.24 32.54
C GLN A 337 -7.33 -2.88 31.75
N VAL A 338 -8.21 -3.87 31.59
CA VAL A 338 -9.35 -3.83 30.66
C VAL A 338 -10.29 -2.65 30.89
N ASN A 339 -10.66 -2.35 32.14
CA ASN A 339 -11.60 -1.27 32.43
C ASN A 339 -11.00 0.11 32.13
N TYR A 340 -9.71 0.29 32.40
CA TYR A 340 -9.00 1.52 32.03
C TYR A 340 -8.89 1.66 30.51
N ALA A 341 -8.59 0.57 29.81
CA ALA A 341 -8.56 0.55 28.35
C ALA A 341 -9.92 0.92 27.76
N ARG A 342 -11.04 0.38 28.29
CA ARG A 342 -12.40 0.75 27.86
C ARG A 342 -12.70 2.23 28.03
N ASN A 343 -12.46 2.77 29.22
CA ASN A 343 -12.68 4.20 29.50
C ASN A 343 -11.83 5.08 28.56
N LEU A 344 -10.60 4.64 28.27
CA LEU A 344 -9.70 5.35 27.37
C LEU A 344 -10.18 5.29 25.92
N PHE A 345 -10.63 4.13 25.43
CA PHE A 345 -11.23 3.97 24.12
C PHE A 345 -12.48 4.82 23.97
N ASP A 346 -13.39 4.79 24.95
CA ASP A 346 -14.60 5.62 24.97
C ASP A 346 -14.28 7.11 24.90
N ARG A 347 -13.24 7.55 25.63
CA ARG A 347 -12.76 8.93 25.56
C ARG A 347 -12.18 9.26 24.19
N ALA A 348 -11.40 8.34 23.59
CA ALA A 348 -10.77 8.55 22.29
C ALA A 348 -11.82 8.71 21.17
N ILE A 349 -12.82 7.82 21.11
CA ILE A 349 -13.89 7.89 20.09
C ILE A 349 -14.82 9.09 20.29
N THR A 350 -14.97 9.57 21.53
CA THR A 350 -15.76 10.78 21.82
C THR A 350 -15.05 12.04 21.35
N ILE A 351 -13.73 12.13 21.52
CA ILE A 351 -12.94 13.30 21.12
C ILE A 351 -12.65 13.28 19.60
N LEU A 352 -12.34 12.11 19.05
CA LEU A 352 -11.92 11.91 17.66
C LEU A 352 -12.80 10.86 16.93
N PRO A 353 -14.11 11.13 16.73
CA PRO A 353 -15.06 10.15 16.19
C PRO A 353 -14.80 9.76 14.73
N ARG A 354 -14.15 10.62 13.94
CA ARG A 354 -13.87 10.37 12.52
C ARG A 354 -12.66 9.46 12.27
N ILE A 355 -11.88 9.14 13.30
CA ILE A 355 -10.68 8.33 13.15
C ILE A 355 -11.05 6.85 13.30
N ASN A 356 -11.15 6.15 12.17
CA ASN A 356 -11.53 4.73 12.09
C ASN A 356 -10.59 3.79 12.88
N GLN A 357 -9.32 4.16 13.04
CA GLN A 357 -8.33 3.34 13.75
C GLN A 357 -8.73 3.04 15.21
N PHE A 358 -9.38 3.98 15.89
CA PHE A 358 -9.85 3.77 17.27
C PHE A 358 -11.02 2.79 17.32
N TRP A 359 -11.97 2.91 16.40
CA TRP A 359 -13.12 2.01 16.31
C TRP A 359 -12.71 0.57 16.00
N TYR A 360 -11.78 0.38 15.05
CA TYR A 360 -11.23 -0.96 14.76
C TYR A 360 -10.54 -1.59 15.96
N LYS A 361 -9.67 -0.83 16.65
CA LYS A 361 -8.96 -1.36 17.83
C LYS A 361 -9.91 -1.61 19.00
N TYR A 362 -10.94 -0.78 19.19
CA TYR A 362 -11.89 -0.95 20.27
C TYR A 362 -12.78 -2.17 20.06
N THR A 363 -13.37 -2.32 18.87
CA THR A 363 -14.17 -3.49 18.51
C THR A 363 -13.35 -4.79 18.57
N TYR A 364 -12.10 -4.75 18.10
CA TYR A 364 -11.18 -5.88 18.20
C TYR A 364 -10.86 -6.25 19.66
N MET A 365 -10.65 -5.26 20.52
CA MET A 365 -10.43 -5.51 21.95
C MET A 365 -11.64 -6.19 22.60
N GLU A 366 -12.86 -5.68 22.37
CA GLU A 366 -14.07 -6.30 22.94
C GLU A 366 -14.31 -7.71 22.38
N GLU A 367 -14.00 -7.97 21.11
CA GLU A 367 -14.04 -9.30 20.52
C GLU A 367 -13.02 -10.25 21.16
N LYS A 368 -11.79 -9.78 21.45
CA LYS A 368 -10.77 -10.58 22.16
C LYS A 368 -11.13 -10.89 23.60
N LEU A 369 -11.99 -10.07 24.21
CA LEU A 369 -12.54 -10.30 25.55
C LEU A 369 -13.82 -11.13 25.52
N GLU A 370 -14.24 -11.62 24.34
CA GLU A 370 -15.47 -12.37 24.10
C GLU A 370 -16.75 -11.61 24.50
N ASN A 371 -16.68 -10.28 24.62
CA ASN A 371 -17.81 -9.43 24.93
C ASN A 371 -18.56 -9.03 23.64
N ILE A 372 -19.27 -10.00 23.06
CA ILE A 372 -19.98 -9.84 21.77
C ILE A 372 -21.02 -8.71 21.85
N ALA A 373 -21.74 -8.61 22.98
CA ALA A 373 -22.76 -7.56 23.18
C ALA A 373 -22.13 -6.16 23.24
N GLY A 374 -21.00 -6.01 23.95
CA GLY A 374 -20.25 -4.76 23.99
C GLY A 374 -19.70 -4.37 22.62
N ALA A 375 -19.11 -5.32 21.89
CA ALA A 375 -18.61 -5.07 20.54
C ALA A 375 -19.72 -4.57 19.60
N ARG A 376 -20.92 -5.17 19.66
CA ARG A 376 -22.09 -4.71 18.90
C ARG A 376 -22.52 -3.30 19.27
N GLN A 377 -22.53 -2.95 20.55
CA GLN A 377 -22.87 -1.60 21.00
C GLN A 377 -21.88 -0.57 20.44
N VAL A 378 -20.59 -0.91 20.39
CA VAL A 378 -19.56 -0.05 19.78
C VAL A 378 -19.79 0.08 18.27
N PHE A 379 -20.11 -1.02 17.58
CA PHE A 379 -20.44 -0.97 16.15
C PHE A 379 -21.69 -0.12 15.87
N GLU A 380 -22.77 -0.26 16.62
CA GLU A 380 -23.98 0.53 16.44
C GLU A 380 -23.71 2.03 16.65
N ARG A 381 -22.96 2.40 17.71
CA ARG A 381 -22.48 3.79 17.92
C ARG A 381 -21.61 4.30 16.78
N TRP A 382 -20.83 3.42 16.15
CA TRP A 382 -20.01 3.79 15.01
C TRP A 382 -20.86 4.03 13.77
N MET A 383 -21.87 3.19 13.51
CA MET A 383 -22.77 3.31 12.37
C MET A 383 -23.68 4.54 12.45
N GLU A 384 -23.98 5.05 13.65
CA GLU A 384 -24.65 6.34 13.84
C GLU A 384 -23.89 7.52 13.22
N LEU A 385 -22.58 7.39 13.01
CA LEU A 385 -21.73 8.43 12.41
C LEU A 385 -21.61 8.34 10.89
N GLU A 386 -22.30 7.37 10.28
CA GLU A 386 -22.28 7.06 8.84
C GLU A 386 -20.83 6.97 8.29
N PRO A 387 -20.03 6.00 8.78
CA PRO A 387 -18.63 5.85 8.41
C PRO A 387 -18.49 5.31 6.98
N ASP A 388 -17.24 5.19 6.52
CA ASP A 388 -16.88 4.67 5.20
C ASP A 388 -17.35 3.23 4.96
N GLU A 389 -17.44 2.83 3.69
CA GLU A 389 -17.90 1.48 3.28
C GLU A 389 -17.16 0.36 4.03
N GLN A 390 -15.85 0.53 4.27
CA GLN A 390 -15.03 -0.46 4.95
C GLN A 390 -15.50 -0.71 6.40
N ALA A 391 -15.92 0.32 7.14
CA ALA A 391 -16.47 0.17 8.48
C ALA A 391 -17.70 -0.74 8.49
N TRP A 392 -18.64 -0.51 7.57
CA TRP A 392 -19.83 -1.36 7.41
C TRP A 392 -19.46 -2.81 7.06
N GLN A 393 -18.50 -3.01 6.14
CA GLN A 393 -18.02 -4.35 5.80
C GLN A 393 -17.41 -5.05 7.02
N THR A 394 -16.67 -4.34 7.88
CA THR A 394 -16.13 -4.96 9.10
C THR A 394 -17.21 -5.39 10.08
N TYR A 395 -18.30 -4.62 10.20
CA TYR A 395 -19.43 -5.00 11.06
C TYR A 395 -20.20 -6.20 10.51
N ILE A 396 -20.42 -6.24 9.18
CA ILE A 396 -21.02 -7.40 8.51
C ILE A 396 -20.16 -8.65 8.71
N ASN A 397 -18.85 -8.53 8.49
CA ASN A 397 -17.90 -9.64 8.69
C ASN A 397 -17.89 -10.10 10.14
N PHE A 398 -18.10 -9.21 11.11
CA PHE A 398 -18.25 -9.56 12.51
C PHE A 398 -19.50 -10.42 12.75
N GLU A 399 -20.68 -10.02 12.28
CA GLU A 399 -21.90 -10.85 12.45
C GLU A 399 -21.80 -12.18 11.69
N LEU A 400 -21.14 -12.21 10.53
CA LEU A 400 -20.86 -13.42 9.77
C LEU A 400 -19.99 -14.43 10.54
N ARG A 401 -18.97 -13.96 11.30
CA ARG A 401 -18.15 -14.84 12.16
C ARG A 401 -18.99 -15.57 13.21
N TYR A 402 -20.02 -14.91 13.73
CA TYR A 402 -20.95 -15.47 14.72
C TYR A 402 -22.19 -16.13 14.11
N LYS A 403 -22.26 -16.25 12.77
CA LYS A 403 -23.37 -16.88 12.02
C LYS A 403 -24.74 -16.19 12.22
N GLU A 404 -24.74 -14.90 12.52
CA GLU A 404 -25.95 -14.10 12.76
C GLU A 404 -26.44 -13.47 11.45
N LEU A 405 -26.96 -14.31 10.55
CA LEU A 405 -27.32 -13.91 9.18
C LEU A 405 -28.43 -12.84 9.13
N ASP A 406 -29.42 -12.93 10.02
CA ASP A 406 -30.53 -11.97 10.05
C ASP A 406 -30.09 -10.56 10.48
N ARG A 407 -29.08 -10.48 11.36
CA ARG A 407 -28.47 -9.20 11.73
C ARG A 407 -27.62 -8.65 10.60
N ALA A 408 -26.80 -9.50 9.96
CA ALA A 408 -26.02 -9.11 8.80
C ALA A 408 -26.91 -8.55 7.68
N ARG A 409 -28.08 -9.15 7.44
CA ARG A 409 -29.08 -8.63 6.49
C ARG A 409 -29.56 -7.23 6.84
N LYS A 410 -29.95 -7.00 8.10
CA LYS A 410 -30.36 -5.66 8.58
C LYS A 410 -29.26 -4.60 8.43
N ILE A 411 -27.99 -5.01 8.57
CA ILE A 411 -26.85 -4.11 8.37
C ILE A 411 -26.68 -3.80 6.88
N TYR A 412 -26.80 -4.80 5.99
CA TYR A 412 -26.79 -4.57 4.55
C TYR A 412 -27.94 -3.66 4.09
N GLU A 413 -29.15 -3.83 4.63
CA GLU A 413 -30.30 -2.97 4.33
C GLU A 413 -30.02 -1.51 4.71
N ARG A 414 -29.35 -1.27 5.85
CA ARG A 414 -28.91 0.07 6.24
C ARG A 414 -27.78 0.60 5.33
N LEU A 415 -26.81 -0.25 4.99
CA LEU A 415 -25.68 0.10 4.13
C LEU A 415 -26.12 0.60 2.76
N VAL A 416 -27.04 -0.09 2.09
CA VAL A 416 -27.49 0.30 0.73
C VAL A 416 -28.30 1.60 0.72
N MET A 417 -28.86 2.00 1.85
CA MET A 417 -29.59 3.26 2.02
C MET A 417 -28.65 4.44 2.30
N ILE A 418 -27.62 4.24 3.13
CA ILE A 418 -26.66 5.28 3.51
C ILE A 418 -25.60 5.50 2.43
N HIS A 419 -25.13 4.41 1.82
CA HIS A 419 -24.15 4.43 0.72
C HIS A 419 -24.75 3.78 -0.53
N PRO A 420 -25.54 4.53 -1.33
CA PRO A 420 -26.21 4.02 -2.53
C PRO A 420 -25.22 3.88 -3.70
N ASP A 421 -24.29 2.93 -3.55
CA ASP A 421 -23.34 2.54 -4.57
C ASP A 421 -23.72 1.18 -5.16
N VAL A 422 -23.60 1.06 -6.48
CA VAL A 422 -23.88 -0.17 -7.24
C VAL A 422 -23.13 -1.37 -6.66
N LYS A 423 -21.88 -1.15 -6.24
CA LYS A 423 -21.03 -2.18 -5.63
C LYS A 423 -21.64 -2.72 -4.33
N ASN A 424 -22.28 -1.89 -3.51
CA ASN A 424 -22.91 -2.29 -2.25
C ASN A 424 -24.15 -3.16 -2.50
N TRP A 425 -24.97 -2.79 -3.48
CA TRP A 425 -26.12 -3.61 -3.91
C TRP A 425 -25.69 -4.99 -4.42
N ILE A 426 -24.65 -5.04 -5.26
CA ILE A 426 -24.11 -6.31 -5.76
C ILE A 426 -23.53 -7.16 -4.63
N LYS A 427 -22.81 -6.56 -3.66
CA LYS A 427 -22.31 -7.26 -2.48
C LYS A 427 -23.45 -7.84 -1.63
N TYR A 428 -24.52 -7.06 -1.42
CA TYR A 428 -25.69 -7.53 -0.68
C TYR A 428 -26.40 -8.69 -1.38
N ALA A 429 -26.63 -8.59 -2.69
CA ALA A 429 -27.26 -9.67 -3.44
C ALA A 429 -26.41 -10.95 -3.50
N ARG A 430 -25.08 -10.82 -3.61
CA ARG A 430 -24.14 -11.95 -3.50
C ARG A 430 -24.16 -12.60 -2.11
N PHE A 431 -24.30 -11.80 -1.06
CA PHE A 431 -24.44 -12.31 0.31
C PHE A 431 -25.71 -13.17 0.46
N GLU A 432 -26.87 -12.71 0.00
CA GLU A 432 -28.10 -13.51 0.05
C GLU A 432 -27.98 -14.80 -0.78
N ALA A 433 -27.38 -14.70 -1.99
CA ALA A 433 -27.17 -15.84 -2.86
C ALA A 433 -26.24 -16.90 -2.26
N ASN A 434 -25.13 -16.49 -1.63
CA ASN A 434 -24.17 -17.40 -1.01
C ASN A 434 -24.75 -18.13 0.22
N ASN A 435 -25.71 -17.52 0.91
CA ASN A 435 -26.39 -18.12 2.06
C ASN A 435 -27.62 -18.96 1.67
N GLY A 436 -27.88 -19.16 0.38
CA GLY A 436 -28.99 -19.99 -0.13
C GLY A 436 -30.33 -19.28 -0.26
N PHE A 437 -30.40 -17.97 0.03
CA PHE A 437 -31.63 -17.17 -0.10
C PHE A 437 -31.76 -16.59 -1.52
N ILE A 438 -31.97 -17.45 -2.52
CA ILE A 438 -32.05 -17.07 -3.94
C ILE A 438 -33.18 -16.05 -4.19
N LYS A 439 -34.38 -16.30 -3.64
CA LYS A 439 -35.52 -15.38 -3.76
C LYS A 439 -35.24 -14.01 -3.12
N GLY A 440 -34.50 -14.00 -2.02
CA GLY A 440 -34.04 -12.76 -1.37
C GLY A 440 -33.08 -11.99 -2.26
N ALA A 441 -32.10 -12.67 -2.85
CA ALA A 441 -31.15 -12.07 -3.78
C ALA A 441 -31.85 -11.43 -5.00
N ARG A 442 -32.89 -12.08 -5.55
CA ARG A 442 -33.71 -11.51 -6.63
C ARG A 442 -34.43 -10.23 -6.20
N SER A 443 -35.10 -10.26 -5.06
CA SER A 443 -35.77 -9.07 -4.52
C SER A 443 -34.80 -7.91 -4.31
N VAL A 444 -33.56 -8.19 -3.90
CA VAL A 444 -32.50 -7.17 -3.79
C VAL A 444 -32.11 -6.61 -5.16
N TYR A 445 -31.95 -7.44 -6.19
CA TYR A 445 -31.67 -6.96 -7.55
C TYR A 445 -32.83 -6.15 -8.13
N GLU A 446 -34.07 -6.58 -7.96
CA GLU A 446 -35.27 -5.83 -8.39
C GLU A 446 -35.35 -4.47 -7.70
N ARG A 447 -35.13 -4.43 -6.37
CA ARG A 447 -35.03 -3.17 -5.61
C ARG A 447 -33.90 -2.28 -6.10
N ALA A 448 -32.74 -2.86 -6.43
CA ALA A 448 -31.63 -2.10 -6.97
C ALA A 448 -32.02 -1.47 -8.33
N VAL A 449 -32.61 -2.24 -9.24
CA VAL A 449 -33.06 -1.74 -10.55
C VAL A 449 -34.06 -0.59 -10.37
N THR A 450 -35.13 -0.80 -9.61
CA THR A 450 -36.14 0.25 -9.37
C THR A 450 -35.56 1.53 -8.74
N PHE A 451 -34.55 1.41 -7.87
CA PHE A 451 -33.88 2.55 -7.27
C PHE A 451 -33.02 3.33 -8.28
N TYR A 452 -32.33 2.63 -9.19
CA TYR A 452 -31.47 3.27 -10.20
C TYR A 452 -32.18 3.65 -11.50
N ASP A 453 -33.43 3.23 -11.72
CA ASP A 453 -34.21 3.62 -12.91
C ASP A 453 -34.36 5.15 -13.06
N HIS A 454 -34.14 5.91 -11.98
CA HIS A 454 -34.26 7.37 -11.94
C HIS A 454 -32.90 8.10 -11.96
N ILE A 455 -31.78 7.36 -12.05
CA ILE A 455 -30.38 7.82 -11.84
C ILE A 455 -29.54 7.43 -13.10
N PRO A 456 -28.36 8.03 -13.38
CA PRO A 456 -27.68 7.88 -14.68
C PRO A 456 -27.48 6.43 -15.16
N LYS A 457 -27.92 6.18 -16.40
CA LYS A 457 -28.04 4.86 -17.05
C LYS A 457 -26.72 4.05 -17.17
N GLU A 458 -25.56 4.69 -17.07
CA GLU A 458 -24.25 4.01 -17.13
C GLU A 458 -24.01 3.10 -15.90
N ARG A 459 -24.45 3.53 -14.71
CA ARG A 459 -24.30 2.75 -13.46
C ARG A 459 -25.24 1.55 -13.41
N ALA A 460 -26.36 1.62 -14.13
CA ALA A 460 -27.31 0.54 -14.22
C ALA A 460 -26.73 -0.69 -14.97
N GLU A 461 -25.82 -0.49 -15.93
CA GLU A 461 -25.27 -1.59 -16.74
C GLU A 461 -24.54 -2.64 -15.88
N GLU A 462 -23.82 -2.22 -14.84
CA GLU A 462 -23.14 -3.11 -13.91
C GLU A 462 -24.12 -3.98 -13.11
N ILE A 463 -25.26 -3.42 -12.70
CA ILE A 463 -26.32 -4.15 -11.98
C ILE A 463 -26.94 -5.19 -12.89
N TYR A 464 -27.32 -4.81 -14.12
CA TYR A 464 -27.88 -5.75 -15.10
C TYR A 464 -26.90 -6.88 -15.45
N LYS A 465 -25.59 -6.57 -15.58
CA LYS A 465 -24.54 -7.60 -15.75
C LYS A 465 -24.52 -8.57 -14.57
N ALA A 466 -24.50 -8.07 -13.33
CA ALA A 466 -24.50 -8.91 -12.14
C ALA A 466 -25.79 -9.74 -12.01
N TYR A 467 -26.95 -9.15 -12.32
CA TYR A 467 -28.25 -9.80 -12.24
C TYR A 467 -28.38 -10.93 -13.27
N THR A 468 -27.97 -10.71 -14.52
CA THR A 468 -27.92 -11.79 -15.53
C THR A 468 -27.01 -12.95 -15.14
N ILE A 469 -25.89 -12.70 -14.46
CA ILE A 469 -25.00 -13.76 -13.96
C ILE A 469 -25.68 -14.55 -12.84
N HIS A 470 -26.42 -13.88 -11.97
CA HIS A 470 -27.17 -14.53 -10.89
C HIS A 470 -28.28 -15.44 -11.46
N GLU A 471 -29.11 -14.93 -12.37
CA GLU A 471 -30.18 -15.72 -13.00
C GLU A 471 -29.62 -16.86 -13.85
N LYS A 472 -28.50 -16.69 -14.55
CA LYS A 472 -27.86 -17.82 -15.24
C LYS A 472 -27.42 -18.95 -14.32
N LYS A 473 -27.13 -18.64 -13.05
CA LYS A 473 -26.62 -19.61 -12.09
C LYS A 473 -27.73 -20.28 -11.27
N TYR A 474 -28.83 -19.58 -11.01
CA TYR A 474 -29.89 -20.03 -10.10
C TYR A 474 -31.32 -19.87 -10.64
N GLY A 475 -31.48 -19.27 -11.82
CA GLY A 475 -32.75 -18.94 -12.46
C GLY A 475 -33.25 -19.99 -13.42
N ASP A 476 -34.56 -19.98 -13.62
CA ASP A 476 -35.23 -20.75 -14.67
C ASP A 476 -35.08 -20.02 -16.02
N ARG A 477 -35.31 -20.74 -17.12
CA ARG A 477 -35.13 -20.21 -18.48
C ARG A 477 -35.95 -18.95 -18.74
N GLU A 478 -37.17 -18.89 -18.22
CA GLU A 478 -38.08 -17.73 -18.35
C GLU A 478 -37.55 -16.50 -17.59
N ASP A 479 -37.04 -16.69 -16.38
CA ASP A 479 -36.44 -15.62 -15.56
C ASP A 479 -35.18 -15.06 -16.25
N ILE A 480 -34.34 -15.93 -16.84
CA ILE A 480 -33.15 -15.53 -17.59
C ILE A 480 -33.54 -14.71 -18.82
N GLU A 481 -34.56 -15.14 -19.56
CA GLU A 481 -35.04 -14.44 -20.75
C GLU A 481 -35.54 -13.03 -20.37
N LEU A 482 -36.35 -12.88 -19.31
CA LEU A 482 -36.89 -11.60 -18.86
C LEU A 482 -35.81 -10.57 -18.48
N VAL A 483 -34.81 -10.99 -17.69
CA VAL A 483 -33.69 -10.10 -17.31
C VAL A 483 -32.80 -9.76 -18.50
N THR A 484 -32.61 -10.74 -19.39
CA THR A 484 -31.82 -10.54 -20.61
C THR A 484 -32.48 -9.52 -21.52
N VAL A 485 -33.80 -9.58 -21.72
CA VAL A 485 -34.48 -8.60 -22.57
C VAL A 485 -34.50 -7.22 -21.93
N SER A 486 -34.78 -7.10 -20.63
CA SER A 486 -34.69 -5.81 -19.91
C SER A 486 -33.31 -5.14 -20.06
N LYS A 487 -32.22 -5.93 -20.00
CA LYS A 487 -30.86 -5.44 -20.25
C LYS A 487 -30.67 -4.98 -21.70
N HIS A 488 -31.19 -5.72 -22.68
CA HIS A 488 -31.07 -5.34 -24.09
C HIS A 488 -31.89 -4.07 -24.38
N ASN A 489 -33.10 -3.95 -23.83
CA ASN A 489 -33.94 -2.76 -23.94
C ASN A 489 -33.20 -1.50 -23.46
N ASN A 490 -32.62 -1.53 -22.26
CA ASN A 490 -31.83 -0.39 -21.75
C ASN A 490 -30.60 -0.09 -22.63
N LYS A 491 -29.91 -1.13 -23.14
CA LYS A 491 -28.78 -0.94 -24.05
C LYS A 491 -29.19 -0.25 -25.35
N TYR A 492 -30.27 -0.69 -25.97
CA TYR A 492 -30.77 -0.08 -27.21
C TYR A 492 -31.30 1.33 -26.97
N ASP A 493 -31.98 1.59 -25.84
CA ASP A 493 -32.37 2.95 -25.45
C ASP A 493 -31.17 3.89 -25.32
N GLN A 494 -30.06 3.44 -24.73
CA GLN A 494 -28.83 4.24 -24.64
C GLN A 494 -28.18 4.49 -26.01
N LEU A 495 -28.20 3.50 -26.90
CA LEU A 495 -27.64 3.64 -28.25
C LEU A 495 -28.46 4.64 -29.08
N VAL A 496 -29.77 4.55 -28.97
CA VAL A 496 -30.72 5.46 -29.63
C VAL A 496 -30.62 6.88 -29.07
N GLU A 497 -30.42 7.07 -27.76
CA GLU A 497 -30.20 8.40 -27.17
C GLU A 497 -28.87 9.03 -27.63
N LYS A 498 -27.83 8.22 -27.81
CA LYS A 498 -26.50 8.69 -28.26
C LYS A 498 -26.48 9.03 -29.74
N ASP A 499 -27.12 8.21 -30.57
CA ASP A 499 -27.22 8.44 -32.02
C ASP A 499 -28.64 8.15 -32.54
N PRO A 500 -29.53 9.16 -32.52
CA PRO A 500 -30.92 8.98 -32.93
C PRO A 500 -31.11 8.65 -34.42
N TYR A 501 -30.10 8.88 -35.27
CA TYR A 501 -30.20 8.69 -36.73
C TYR A 501 -29.60 7.36 -37.21
N ASN A 502 -29.14 6.50 -36.30
CA ASN A 502 -28.67 5.17 -36.64
C ASN A 502 -29.85 4.19 -36.79
N TYR A 503 -30.37 4.07 -38.02
CA TYR A 503 -31.54 3.22 -38.31
C TYR A 503 -31.29 1.73 -38.04
N ASP A 504 -30.06 1.24 -38.17
CA ASP A 504 -29.75 -0.17 -37.89
C ASP A 504 -30.00 -0.49 -36.41
N THR A 505 -29.65 0.43 -35.51
CA THR A 505 -29.94 0.27 -34.06
C THR A 505 -31.44 0.30 -33.77
N TRP A 506 -32.21 1.13 -34.46
CA TRP A 506 -33.67 1.15 -34.36
C TRP A 506 -34.31 -0.14 -34.87
N PHE A 507 -33.84 -0.68 -35.99
CA PHE A 507 -34.35 -1.95 -36.53
C PHE A 507 -34.05 -3.13 -35.61
N ASP A 508 -32.85 -3.18 -35.03
CA ASP A 508 -32.50 -4.22 -34.07
C ASP A 508 -33.29 -4.09 -32.76
N TYR A 509 -33.55 -2.86 -32.31
CA TYR A 509 -34.39 -2.60 -31.14
C TYR A 509 -35.85 -3.04 -31.37
N LEU A 510 -36.42 -2.72 -32.53
CA LEU A 510 -37.79 -3.12 -32.89
C LEU A 510 -37.95 -4.64 -32.98
N LYS A 511 -37.01 -5.35 -33.60
CA LYS A 511 -37.03 -6.83 -33.68
C LYS A 511 -37.02 -7.48 -32.29
N LEU A 512 -36.27 -6.89 -31.35
CA LEU A 512 -36.25 -7.35 -29.97
C LEU A 512 -37.62 -7.16 -29.31
N MET A 513 -38.24 -5.98 -29.44
CA MET A 513 -39.56 -5.69 -28.87
C MET A 513 -40.67 -6.55 -29.49
N GLU A 514 -40.60 -6.85 -30.79
CA GLU A 514 -41.55 -7.76 -31.46
C GLU A 514 -41.48 -9.19 -30.90
N SER A 515 -40.30 -9.62 -30.44
CA SER A 515 -40.11 -10.93 -29.84
C SER A 515 -40.76 -11.08 -28.46
N GLU A 516 -40.95 -9.97 -27.72
CA GLU A 516 -41.58 -9.95 -26.38
C GLU A 516 -43.11 -10.08 -26.42
N LYS A 517 -43.74 -9.93 -27.59
CA LYS A 517 -45.22 -9.91 -27.78
C LYS A 517 -45.96 -8.85 -26.94
N ASN A 518 -45.25 -7.85 -26.41
CA ASN A 518 -45.85 -6.74 -25.66
C ASN A 518 -46.25 -5.59 -26.60
N HIS A 519 -47.44 -5.69 -27.18
CA HIS A 519 -47.92 -4.79 -28.23
C HIS A 519 -47.91 -3.30 -27.87
N ASP A 520 -48.10 -2.94 -26.60
CA ASP A 520 -48.17 -1.54 -26.16
C ASP A 520 -46.79 -0.88 -26.16
N GLN A 521 -45.78 -1.55 -25.58
CA GLN A 521 -44.40 -1.06 -25.60
C GLN A 521 -43.79 -1.08 -27.00
N THR A 522 -44.10 -2.11 -27.80
CA THR A 522 -43.66 -2.17 -29.20
C THR A 522 -44.18 -0.97 -29.98
N ARG A 523 -45.45 -0.59 -29.80
CA ARG A 523 -46.06 0.58 -30.45
C ARG A 523 -45.34 1.88 -30.07
N GLU A 524 -45.05 2.08 -28.79
CA GLU A 524 -44.34 3.27 -28.32
C GLU A 524 -42.95 3.41 -28.96
N VAL A 525 -42.20 2.31 -29.07
CA VAL A 525 -40.88 2.30 -29.73
C VAL A 525 -41.01 2.58 -31.22
N TYR A 526 -42.04 2.05 -31.90
CA TYR A 526 -42.34 2.40 -33.30
C TYR A 526 -42.62 3.88 -33.48
N GLU A 527 -43.44 4.48 -32.61
CA GLU A 527 -43.76 5.91 -32.65
C GLU A 527 -42.52 6.77 -32.43
N ARG A 528 -41.66 6.40 -31.48
CA ARG A 528 -40.36 7.06 -31.26
C ARG A 528 -39.45 6.95 -32.49
N ALA A 529 -39.37 5.78 -33.12
CA ALA A 529 -38.55 5.56 -34.31
C ALA A 529 -39.03 6.40 -35.51
N ILE A 530 -40.36 6.48 -35.71
CA ILE A 530 -40.96 7.25 -36.80
C ILE A 530 -40.77 8.77 -36.63
N ALA A 531 -40.61 9.26 -35.39
CA ALA A 531 -40.31 10.66 -35.14
C ALA A 531 -38.98 11.11 -35.74
N TYR A 532 -38.01 10.20 -35.92
CA TYR A 532 -36.70 10.48 -36.51
C TYR A 532 -36.70 10.17 -38.01
N VAL A 533 -37.41 10.99 -38.78
CA VAL A 533 -37.50 10.86 -40.24
C VAL A 533 -36.12 11.07 -40.90
N PRO A 534 -35.70 10.19 -41.84
CA PRO A 534 -34.50 10.40 -42.63
C PRO A 534 -34.43 11.77 -43.32
N LEU A 535 -33.32 12.48 -43.09
CA LEU A 535 -33.06 13.80 -43.67
C LEU A 535 -32.96 13.78 -45.21
N LYS A 536 -32.67 12.61 -45.80
CA LYS A 536 -32.60 12.41 -47.26
C LYS A 536 -33.80 11.56 -47.72
N LYS A 537 -34.47 12.00 -48.78
CA LYS A 537 -35.62 11.30 -49.40
C LYS A 537 -35.22 10.08 -50.24
N GLU A 538 -33.94 9.92 -50.56
CA GLU A 538 -33.46 8.84 -51.43
C GLU A 538 -32.29 8.09 -50.79
N LYS A 539 -32.31 6.76 -50.93
CA LYS A 539 -31.20 5.85 -50.60
C LYS A 539 -30.11 6.02 -51.65
N GLU A 540 -28.98 6.62 -51.28
CA GLU A 540 -27.74 6.46 -52.05
C GLU A 540 -27.20 5.06 -51.73
N TYR A 541 -27.21 4.20 -52.75
CA TYR A 541 -26.77 2.80 -52.69
C TYR A 541 -25.25 2.66 -52.66
#